data_AF-A0A521BNA4-F1
#
_entry.id   AF-A0A521BNA4-F1
#
_cell.length_a   1.000
_cell.length_b   1.000
_cell.length_c   1.000
_cell.angle_alpha   90.00
_cell.angle_beta   90.00
_cell.angle_gamma   90.00
#
_symmetry.space_group_name_H-M   'P 1'
#
loop_
_entity.id
_entity.type
_entity.pdbx_description
1 polymer ?
#
loop_
_entity_poly.entity_id
_entity_poly.type
_entity_poly.pdbx_seq_one_letter_code
_entity_poly.pdbx_strand_id
1 'polypeptide(L)'
;MKASDLIVAIATQYLGKTEKPNNSGFNDATFEKKMKAVGWREGEAWCSYLVELIWKEAFEARPDLVEAINKAASGSATATFRQFDVANVFEVGQKPKPGAIAIWRYGNGWQGHAGIVKSVVDANTFISIEGNTNDKGGREGYIVAEKRRLVKAPYSEKGLNVVGFIYPETV
;
A
#
# COMPACT_ATOMS: atom_id res chain seq x y z
N MET A 1 1.97 -16.59 -14.48
CA MET A 1 2.62 -15.41 -13.86
C MET A 1 2.53 -15.58 -12.35
N LYS A 2 3.57 -15.26 -11.57
CA LYS A 2 3.45 -15.30 -10.10
C LYS A 2 2.56 -14.16 -9.63
N ALA A 3 1.88 -14.33 -8.50
CA ALA A 3 1.04 -13.27 -7.93
C ALA A 3 1.82 -11.97 -7.71
N SER A 4 3.07 -12.07 -7.23
CA SER A 4 3.98 -10.94 -7.05
C SER A 4 4.24 -10.15 -8.34
N ASP A 5 4.51 -10.85 -9.46
CA ASP A 5 4.75 -10.19 -10.76
C ASP A 5 3.50 -9.45 -11.25
N LEU A 6 2.32 -10.06 -11.08
CA LEU A 6 1.04 -9.47 -11.47
C LEU A 6 0.71 -8.23 -10.62
N ILE A 7 0.90 -8.31 -9.30
CA ILE A 7 0.73 -7.17 -8.38
C ILE A 7 1.61 -5.99 -8.79
N VAL A 8 2.89 -6.24 -9.08
CA VAL A 8 3.82 -5.19 -9.51
C VAL A 8 3.42 -4.60 -10.86
N ALA A 9 2.98 -5.44 -11.80
CA ALA A 9 2.49 -4.98 -13.10
C ALA A 9 1.26 -4.07 -12.96
N ILE A 10 0.27 -4.47 -12.14
CA ILE A 10 -0.93 -3.67 -11.86
C ILE A 10 -0.56 -2.37 -11.14
N ALA A 11 0.28 -2.41 -10.11
CA ALA A 11 0.74 -1.23 -9.40
C ALA A 11 1.38 -0.20 -10.34
N THR A 12 2.17 -0.68 -11.31
CA THR A 12 2.84 0.17 -12.31
C THR A 12 1.85 0.91 -13.20
N GLN A 13 0.67 0.33 -13.50
CA GLN A 13 -0.37 0.99 -14.31
C GLN A 13 -0.98 2.22 -13.62
N TYR A 14 -0.87 2.31 -12.29
CA TYR A 14 -1.37 3.45 -11.51
C TYR A 14 -0.36 4.59 -11.39
N LEU A 15 0.90 4.43 -11.83
CA LEU A 15 1.90 5.50 -11.75
C LEU A 15 1.40 6.77 -12.47
N GLY A 16 1.59 7.91 -11.80
CA GLY A 16 1.18 9.22 -12.32
C GLY A 16 -0.30 9.56 -12.14
N LYS A 17 -1.13 8.67 -11.58
CA LYS A 17 -2.49 9.05 -11.17
C LYS A 17 -2.43 10.08 -10.05
N THR A 18 -3.27 11.10 -10.15
CA THR A 18 -3.27 12.24 -9.24
C THR A 18 -4.64 12.52 -8.64
N GLU A 19 -4.65 13.01 -7.40
CA GLU A 19 -5.85 13.51 -6.73
C GLU A 19 -6.19 14.94 -7.18
N LYS A 20 -7.43 15.33 -6.92
CA LYS A 20 -7.84 16.73 -6.77
C LYS A 20 -7.43 17.23 -5.39
N PRO A 21 -7.16 18.54 -5.20
CA PRO A 21 -6.67 19.07 -3.94
C PRO A 21 -7.48 18.62 -2.71
N ASN A 22 -6.77 18.37 -1.60
CA ASN A 22 -7.34 18.01 -0.29
C ASN A 22 -8.12 16.69 -0.30
N ASN A 23 -7.63 15.67 -1.01
CA ASN A 23 -8.30 14.36 -1.14
C ASN A 23 -9.77 14.50 -1.63
N SER A 24 -10.09 15.50 -2.45
CA SER A 24 -11.49 15.77 -2.88
C SER A 24 -11.96 14.90 -4.06
N GLY A 25 -11.12 13.99 -4.52
CA GLY A 25 -11.37 13.11 -5.66
C GLY A 25 -10.12 12.89 -6.48
N PHE A 26 -10.27 12.39 -7.71
CA PHE A 26 -9.15 12.14 -8.61
C PHE A 26 -9.36 12.79 -9.98
N ASN A 27 -8.26 13.11 -10.65
CA ASN A 27 -8.31 13.70 -11.99
C ASN A 27 -8.69 12.68 -13.08
N ASP A 28 -8.63 11.38 -12.74
CA ASP A 28 -9.07 10.27 -13.58
C ASP A 28 -10.35 9.66 -13.01
N ALA A 29 -11.44 9.73 -13.77
CA ALA A 29 -12.76 9.24 -13.35
C ALA A 29 -12.82 7.71 -13.20
N THR A 30 -12.06 6.96 -14.01
CA THR A 30 -11.97 5.50 -13.88
C THR A 30 -11.23 5.14 -12.61
N PHE A 31 -10.14 5.84 -12.29
CA PHE A 31 -9.42 5.66 -11.04
C PHE A 31 -10.28 6.01 -9.83
N GLU A 32 -11.00 7.15 -9.87
CA GLU A 32 -11.92 7.53 -8.79
C GLU A 32 -13.00 6.47 -8.56
N LYS A 33 -13.59 5.92 -9.63
CA LYS A 33 -14.58 4.84 -9.53
C LYS A 33 -14.00 3.60 -8.84
N LYS A 34 -12.78 3.20 -9.19
CA LYS A 34 -12.09 2.06 -8.58
C LYS A 34 -11.77 2.31 -7.10
N MET A 35 -11.29 3.50 -6.76
CA MET A 35 -11.01 3.90 -5.37
C MET A 35 -12.29 3.89 -4.51
N LYS A 36 -13.39 4.42 -5.04
CA LYS A 36 -14.70 4.35 -4.37
C LYS A 36 -15.20 2.92 -4.20
N ALA A 37 -14.91 2.02 -5.16
CA ALA A 37 -15.31 0.61 -5.07
C ALA A 37 -14.56 -0.18 -3.98
N VAL A 38 -13.35 0.26 -3.59
CA VAL A 38 -12.64 -0.25 -2.41
C VAL A 38 -12.93 0.55 -1.13
N GLY A 39 -13.98 1.38 -1.16
CA GLY A 39 -14.49 2.04 0.04
C GLY A 39 -13.86 3.39 0.38
N TRP A 40 -12.96 3.92 -0.46
CA TRP A 40 -12.42 5.26 -0.24
C TRP A 40 -13.51 6.33 -0.23
N ARG A 41 -13.43 7.26 0.71
CA ARG A 41 -14.35 8.40 0.85
C ARG A 41 -13.61 9.71 0.70
N GLU A 42 -14.31 10.71 0.19
CA GLU A 42 -13.76 12.06 0.01
C GLU A 42 -13.19 12.62 1.32
N GLY A 43 -12.01 13.23 1.24
CA GLY A 43 -11.27 13.76 2.39
C GLY A 43 -10.31 12.76 3.04
N GLU A 44 -10.47 11.45 2.80
CA GLU A 44 -9.62 10.43 3.42
C GLU A 44 -8.27 10.27 2.70
N ALA A 45 -7.22 10.02 3.47
CA ALA A 45 -5.93 9.59 2.93
C ALA A 45 -6.10 8.26 2.18
N TRP A 46 -5.46 8.13 1.01
CA TRP A 46 -5.78 7.05 0.06
C TRP A 46 -4.67 6.02 -0.18
N CYS A 47 -3.56 6.07 0.57
CA CYS A 47 -2.46 5.12 0.45
C CYS A 47 -2.88 3.66 0.73
N SER A 48 -3.64 3.41 1.80
CA SER A 48 -4.11 2.06 2.16
C SER A 48 -5.14 1.53 1.15
N TYR A 49 -6.04 2.39 0.68
CA TYR A 49 -7.04 2.02 -0.33
C TYR A 49 -6.40 1.68 -1.67
N LEU A 50 -5.32 2.37 -2.06
CA LEU A 50 -4.61 2.04 -3.29
C LEU A 50 -4.00 0.62 -3.23
N VAL A 51 -3.33 0.27 -2.14
CA VAL A 51 -2.72 -1.07 -2.02
C VAL A 51 -3.78 -2.16 -1.94
N GLU A 52 -4.92 -1.89 -1.30
CA GLU A 52 -6.09 -2.79 -1.31
C GLU A 52 -6.60 -3.00 -2.74
N LEU A 53 -6.82 -1.93 -3.50
CA LEU A 53 -7.26 -1.98 -4.89
C LEU A 53 -6.32 -2.84 -5.73
N ILE A 54 -5.02 -2.58 -5.65
CA ILE A 54 -4.01 -3.33 -6.43
C ILE A 54 -4.06 -4.83 -6.10
N TRP A 55 -4.13 -5.18 -4.80
CA TRP A 55 -4.21 -6.58 -4.40
C TRP A 55 -5.52 -7.24 -4.85
N LYS A 56 -6.67 -6.57 -4.72
CA LYS A 56 -7.96 -7.11 -5.17
C LYS A 56 -7.99 -7.35 -6.66
N GLU A 57 -7.40 -6.47 -7.46
CA GLU A 57 -7.27 -6.68 -8.91
C GLU A 57 -6.33 -7.85 -9.22
N ALA A 58 -5.20 -7.98 -8.53
CA ALA A 58 -4.27 -9.08 -8.75
C ALA A 58 -4.85 -10.46 -8.36
N PHE A 59 -5.73 -10.48 -7.35
CA PHE A 59 -6.38 -11.69 -6.86
C PHE A 59 -7.82 -11.87 -7.36
N GLU A 60 -8.25 -11.16 -8.42
CA GLU A 60 -9.63 -11.22 -8.91
C GLU A 60 -10.12 -12.65 -9.22
N ALA A 61 -9.21 -13.52 -9.69
CA ALA A 61 -9.49 -14.93 -9.99
C ALA A 61 -9.51 -15.83 -8.75
N ARG A 62 -9.31 -15.27 -7.55
CA ARG A 62 -9.27 -15.94 -6.24
C ARG A 62 -10.24 -15.27 -5.27
N PRO A 63 -11.55 -15.51 -5.40
CA PRO A 63 -12.59 -14.88 -4.57
C PRO A 63 -12.40 -15.12 -3.07
N ASP A 64 -11.83 -16.26 -2.69
CA ASP A 64 -11.46 -16.59 -1.31
C ASP A 64 -10.44 -15.60 -0.72
N LEU A 65 -9.43 -15.23 -1.52
CA LEU A 65 -8.40 -14.27 -1.13
C LEU A 65 -8.91 -12.84 -1.17
N VAL A 66 -9.74 -12.50 -2.16
CA VAL A 66 -10.42 -11.19 -2.21
C VAL A 66 -11.28 -10.97 -0.96
N GLU A 67 -12.00 -12.00 -0.52
CA GLU A 67 -12.81 -11.92 0.69
C GLU A 67 -11.95 -11.79 1.96
N ALA A 68 -10.81 -12.48 2.03
CA ALA A 68 -9.85 -12.29 3.12
C ALA A 68 -9.29 -10.86 3.14
N ILE A 69 -8.98 -10.29 1.97
CA ILE A 69 -8.52 -8.91 1.83
C ILE A 69 -9.62 -7.93 2.29
N ASN A 70 -10.87 -8.12 1.87
CA ASN A 70 -11.99 -7.26 2.29
C ASN A 70 -12.17 -7.20 3.81
N LYS A 71 -11.88 -8.30 4.52
CA LYS A 71 -11.99 -8.38 5.98
C LYS A 71 -10.82 -7.74 6.72
N ALA A 72 -9.65 -7.69 6.09
CA ALA A 72 -8.40 -7.28 6.75
C ALA A 72 -7.85 -5.92 6.27
N ALA A 73 -8.28 -5.43 5.12
CA ALA A 73 -7.90 -4.11 4.62
C ALA A 73 -8.80 -3.02 5.22
N SER A 74 -8.21 -1.84 5.45
CA SER A 74 -8.94 -0.65 5.89
C SER A 74 -8.25 0.62 5.43
N GLY A 75 -8.92 1.77 5.56
CA GLY A 75 -8.28 3.07 5.32
C GLY A 75 -7.06 3.36 6.19
N SER A 76 -6.90 2.66 7.32
CA SER A 76 -5.73 2.78 8.20
C SER A 76 -4.66 1.74 7.86
N ALA A 77 -3.46 2.22 7.50
CA ALA A 77 -2.33 1.34 7.16
C ALA A 77 -1.89 0.48 8.35
N THR A 78 -1.84 1.06 9.55
CA THR A 78 -1.43 0.34 10.77
C THR A 78 -2.48 -0.67 11.23
N ALA A 79 -3.77 -0.36 11.07
CA ALA A 79 -4.85 -1.30 11.33
C ALA A 79 -4.84 -2.44 10.31
N THR A 80 -4.62 -2.12 9.02
CA THR A 80 -4.47 -3.11 7.94
C THR A 80 -3.39 -4.13 8.28
N PHE A 81 -2.17 -3.70 8.64
CA PHE A 81 -1.11 -4.63 9.04
C PHE A 81 -1.53 -5.56 10.19
N ARG A 82 -2.12 -4.98 11.23
CA ARG A 82 -2.56 -5.74 12.41
C ARG A 82 -3.67 -6.74 12.07
N GLN A 83 -4.59 -6.37 11.20
CA GLN A 83 -5.69 -7.23 10.79
C GLN A 83 -5.22 -8.39 9.91
N PHE A 84 -4.26 -8.16 9.00
CA PHE A 84 -3.64 -9.23 8.22
C PHE A 84 -2.84 -10.21 9.10
N ASP A 85 -2.06 -9.68 10.06
CA ASP A 85 -1.33 -10.46 11.07
C ASP A 85 -2.28 -11.37 11.90
N VAL A 86 -3.42 -10.84 12.33
CA VAL A 86 -4.41 -11.60 13.11
C VAL A 86 -5.20 -12.60 12.24
N ALA A 87 -5.56 -12.22 11.01
CA ALA A 87 -6.32 -13.07 10.10
C ALA A 87 -5.53 -14.31 9.69
N ASN A 88 -4.19 -14.20 9.61
CA ASN A 88 -3.26 -15.30 9.32
C ASN A 88 -3.61 -16.08 8.03
N VAL A 89 -4.20 -15.39 7.04
CA VAL A 89 -4.44 -15.92 5.69
C VAL A 89 -3.23 -15.65 4.79
N PHE A 90 -2.61 -14.48 4.96
CA PHE A 90 -1.39 -14.06 4.28
C PHE A 90 -0.25 -13.99 5.28
N GLU A 91 0.95 -14.39 4.86
CA GLU A 91 2.14 -14.28 5.71
C GLU A 91 2.49 -12.79 5.91
N VAL A 92 2.87 -12.42 7.14
CA VAL A 92 3.46 -11.11 7.45
C VAL A 92 4.91 -11.25 7.89
N GLY A 93 5.74 -10.24 7.63
CA GLY A 93 7.14 -10.29 8.05
C GLY A 93 7.88 -8.97 7.97
N GLN A 94 9.22 -9.06 8.00
CA GLN A 94 10.12 -7.93 8.20
C GLN A 94 11.08 -7.66 7.03
N LYS A 95 10.95 -8.41 5.93
CA LYS A 95 11.82 -8.26 4.75
C LYS A 95 10.98 -7.85 3.55
N PRO A 96 11.43 -6.90 2.72
CA PRO A 96 10.70 -6.57 1.50
C PRO A 96 10.74 -7.75 0.52
N LYS A 97 9.60 -8.04 -0.11
CA LYS A 97 9.48 -8.96 -1.25
C LYS A 97 8.65 -8.27 -2.35
N PRO A 98 8.98 -8.40 -3.64
CA PRO A 98 8.15 -7.85 -4.71
C PRO A 98 6.68 -8.28 -4.58
N GLY A 99 5.75 -7.34 -4.76
CA GLY A 99 4.32 -7.54 -4.57
C GLY A 99 3.81 -7.42 -3.14
N ALA A 100 4.69 -7.40 -2.13
CA ALA A 100 4.29 -7.21 -0.74
C ALA A 100 3.75 -5.80 -0.50
N ILE A 101 2.80 -5.67 0.44
CA ILE A 101 2.40 -4.37 0.98
C ILE A 101 3.39 -4.00 2.07
N ALA A 102 4.16 -2.93 1.86
CA ALA A 102 4.96 -2.30 2.90
C ALA A 102 4.06 -1.39 3.74
N ILE A 103 4.14 -1.50 5.07
CA ILE A 103 3.39 -0.68 6.01
C ILE A 103 4.35 0.13 6.88
N TRP A 104 4.02 1.42 7.04
CA TRP A 104 4.73 2.33 7.93
C TRP A 104 3.80 2.93 8.97
N ARG A 105 4.38 3.30 10.12
CA ARG A 105 3.78 4.14 11.16
C ARG A 105 4.48 5.50 11.21
N TYR A 106 3.72 6.57 11.34
CA TYR A 106 4.27 7.91 11.51
C TYR A 106 4.60 8.17 12.99
N GLY A 107 5.89 8.29 13.31
CA GLY A 107 6.37 8.41 14.69
C GLY A 107 5.77 7.32 15.60
N ASN A 108 5.22 7.75 16.73
CA ASN A 108 4.46 6.89 17.66
C ASN A 108 2.93 7.06 17.52
N GLY A 109 2.47 7.79 16.51
CA GLY A 109 1.05 8.08 16.31
C GLY A 109 0.27 6.89 15.75
N TRP A 110 -1.06 7.08 15.65
CA TRP A 110 -1.96 6.11 15.02
C TRP A 110 -1.85 6.13 13.48
N GLN A 111 -1.37 7.24 12.92
CA GLN A 111 -1.23 7.46 11.49
C GLN A 111 -0.17 6.54 10.88
N GLY A 112 -0.40 6.11 9.65
CA GLY A 112 0.52 5.29 8.89
C GLY A 112 0.54 5.63 7.41
N HIS A 113 1.31 4.84 6.66
CA HIS A 113 1.39 4.89 5.21
C HIS A 113 1.52 3.47 4.66
N ALA A 114 1.18 3.27 3.39
CA ALA A 114 1.23 1.97 2.73
C ALA A 114 1.71 2.11 1.27
N GLY A 115 2.34 1.07 0.76
CA GLY A 115 2.84 1.01 -0.61
C GLY A 115 3.14 -0.41 -1.07
N ILE A 116 3.16 -0.64 -2.37
CA ILE A 116 3.53 -1.93 -2.96
C ILE A 116 5.04 -1.97 -3.17
N VAL A 117 5.70 -3.01 -2.68
CA VAL A 117 7.12 -3.26 -3.00
C VAL A 117 7.22 -3.65 -4.48
N LYS A 118 7.86 -2.80 -5.29
CA LYS A 118 8.14 -3.05 -6.71
C LYS A 118 9.35 -3.97 -6.87
N SER A 119 10.45 -3.64 -6.20
CA SER A 119 11.70 -4.40 -6.29
C SER A 119 12.56 -4.24 -5.03
N VAL A 120 13.45 -5.21 -4.79
CA VAL A 120 14.46 -5.14 -3.73
C VAL A 120 15.78 -4.76 -4.38
N VAL A 121 16.41 -3.69 -3.88
CA VAL A 121 17.70 -3.21 -4.40
C VAL A 121 18.84 -3.94 -3.69
N ASP A 122 18.76 -4.03 -2.37
CA ASP A 122 19.72 -4.70 -1.50
C ASP A 122 19.04 -5.09 -0.18
N ALA A 123 19.81 -5.61 0.78
CA ALA A 123 19.28 -6.06 2.08
C ALA A 123 18.58 -4.95 2.90
N ASN A 124 18.92 -3.68 2.64
CA ASN A 124 18.44 -2.52 3.37
C ASN A 124 17.58 -1.57 2.53
N THR A 125 17.47 -1.78 1.22
CA THR A 125 16.83 -0.82 0.31
C THR A 125 15.87 -1.52 -0.65
N PHE A 126 14.70 -0.91 -0.85
CA PHE A 126 13.71 -1.35 -1.83
C PHE A 126 13.07 -0.18 -2.56
N ILE A 127 12.45 -0.48 -3.70
CA ILE A 127 11.60 0.46 -4.43
C ILE A 127 10.15 0.10 -4.16
N SER A 128 9.34 1.09 -3.79
CA SER A 128 7.90 0.99 -3.60
C SER A 128 7.14 1.84 -4.61
N ILE A 129 5.89 1.47 -4.89
CA ILE A 129 4.88 2.29 -5.56
C ILE A 129 3.87 2.71 -4.50
N GLU A 130 3.73 4.02 -4.30
CA GLU A 130 2.98 4.61 -3.20
C GLU A 130 1.96 5.61 -3.72
N GLY A 131 0.75 5.53 -3.19
CA GLY A 131 -0.31 6.53 -3.39
C GLY A 131 -0.32 7.55 -2.27
N ASN A 132 -0.98 8.68 -2.49
CA ASN A 132 -1.06 9.81 -1.57
C ASN A 132 0.35 10.26 -1.11
N THR A 133 1.32 10.23 -2.03
CA THR A 133 2.70 10.62 -1.78
C THR A 133 3.05 11.90 -2.54
N ASN A 134 4.23 12.44 -2.29
CA ASN A 134 4.77 13.64 -2.94
C ASN A 134 6.28 13.50 -3.12
N ASP A 135 6.94 14.44 -3.79
CA ASP A 135 8.38 14.39 -4.07
C ASP A 135 9.25 14.19 -2.82
N LYS A 136 8.82 14.73 -1.67
CA LYS A 136 9.52 14.62 -0.38
C LYS A 136 9.27 13.29 0.35
N GLY A 137 8.43 12.40 -0.20
CA GLY A 137 8.16 11.07 0.37
C GLY A 137 7.40 11.09 1.70
N GLY A 138 6.65 12.18 1.94
CA GLY A 138 5.82 12.38 3.13
C GLY A 138 4.59 11.47 3.16
N ARG A 139 3.85 11.54 4.28
CA ARG A 139 2.66 10.71 4.56
C ARG A 139 1.48 10.98 3.61
N GLU A 140 1.31 12.24 3.22
CA GLU A 140 0.21 12.72 2.38
C GLU A 140 0.77 13.49 1.19
N GLY A 141 0.07 13.45 0.08
CA GLY A 141 0.48 14.05 -1.18
C GLY A 141 -0.46 13.66 -2.30
N TYR A 142 -0.19 14.12 -3.52
CA TYR A 142 -1.21 14.17 -4.55
C TYR A 142 -1.09 13.09 -5.64
N ILE A 143 -0.06 12.23 -5.60
CA ILE A 143 0.32 11.38 -6.74
C ILE A 143 0.59 9.93 -6.35
N VAL A 144 0.43 9.02 -7.31
CA VAL A 144 1.03 7.69 -7.28
C VAL A 144 2.45 7.74 -7.86
N ALA A 145 3.46 7.47 -7.06
CA ALA A 145 4.86 7.58 -7.49
C ALA A 145 5.75 6.47 -6.91
N GLU A 146 6.89 6.25 -7.57
CA GLU A 146 7.93 5.37 -7.04
C GLU A 146 8.72 6.06 -5.92
N LYS A 147 9.05 5.28 -4.89
CA LYS A 147 9.89 5.73 -3.78
C LYS A 147 10.98 4.72 -3.49
N ARG A 148 12.18 5.25 -3.22
CA ARG A 148 13.27 4.47 -2.63
C ARG A 148 13.10 4.52 -1.11
N ARG A 149 12.99 3.35 -0.49
CA ARG A 149 12.74 3.22 0.95
C ARG A 149 13.80 2.32 1.59
N LEU A 150 14.09 2.60 2.87
CA LEU A 150 14.96 1.76 3.69
C LEU A 150 14.13 0.74 4.45
N VAL A 151 14.62 -0.49 4.57
CA VAL A 151 14.02 -1.56 5.37
C VAL A 151 14.19 -1.28 6.86
N LYS A 152 15.38 -0.81 7.26
CA LYS A 152 15.73 -0.46 8.64
C LYS A 152 16.36 0.93 8.69
N ALA A 153 15.52 1.97 8.59
CA ALA A 153 15.93 3.32 8.94
C ALA A 153 16.00 3.47 10.48
N PRO A 154 16.88 4.34 11.02
CA PRO A 154 16.73 4.81 12.38
C PRO A 154 15.31 5.35 12.60
N TYR A 155 14.79 5.11 13.80
CA TYR A 155 13.47 5.62 14.17
C TYR A 155 13.41 7.14 14.02
N SER A 156 12.28 7.64 13.51
CA SER A 156 12.00 9.05 13.35
C SER A 156 10.63 9.40 13.94
N GLU A 157 10.62 10.26 14.97
CA GLU A 157 9.40 10.78 15.59
C GLU A 157 8.51 11.55 14.61
N LYS A 158 9.14 12.19 13.61
CA LYS A 158 8.48 13.00 12.58
C LYS A 158 8.59 12.36 11.20
N GLY A 159 8.66 11.03 11.13
CA GLY A 159 8.84 10.28 9.89
C GLY A 159 8.13 8.94 9.86
N LEU A 160 8.18 8.30 8.70
CA LEU A 160 7.62 6.98 8.46
C LEU A 160 8.59 5.90 8.92
N ASN A 161 8.15 5.05 9.84
CA ASN A 161 8.90 3.94 10.42
C ASN A 161 8.29 2.63 9.94
N VAL A 162 9.09 1.75 9.33
CA VAL A 162 8.60 0.46 8.82
C VAL A 162 8.03 -0.36 9.98
N VAL A 163 6.79 -0.83 9.82
CA VAL A 163 6.13 -1.76 10.73
C VAL A 163 6.37 -3.20 10.27
N GLY A 164 6.26 -3.42 8.96
CA GLY A 164 6.47 -4.71 8.35
C GLY A 164 5.93 -4.77 6.92
N PHE A 165 5.87 -6.00 6.41
CA PHE A 165 5.44 -6.32 5.06
C PHE A 165 4.37 -7.40 5.12
N ILE A 166 3.30 -7.23 4.34
CA ILE A 166 2.26 -8.24 4.13
C ILE A 166 2.55 -8.91 2.79
N TYR A 167 2.74 -10.22 2.79
CA TYR A 167 3.20 -10.96 1.62
C TYR A 167 2.06 -11.51 0.78
N PRO A 168 2.19 -11.57 -0.55
CA PRO A 168 1.17 -12.15 -1.41
C PRO A 168 1.08 -13.68 -1.29
N GLU A 169 2.03 -14.33 -0.62
CA GLU A 169 1.98 -15.73 -0.27
C GLU A 169 1.01 -15.99 0.90
N THR A 170 0.17 -17.00 0.74
CA THR A 170 -0.74 -17.47 1.81
C THR A 170 -0.01 -18.38 2.78
N VAL A 171 -0.48 -18.42 4.03
CA VAL A 171 0.02 -19.31 5.10
C VAL A 171 -0.38 -20.76 4.86
#